data_AF-A0A5K1HJL4-F1
#
_entry.id   AF-A0A5K1HJL4-F1
#
_cell.length_a   1.000
_cell.length_b   1.000
_cell.length_c   1.000
_cell.angle_alpha   90.00
_cell.angle_beta   90.00
_cell.angle_gamma   90.00
#
_symmetry.space_group_name_H-M   'P 1'
#
loop_
_entity.id
_entity.type
_entity.pdbx_description
1 polymer ?
#
loop_
_entity_poly.entity_id
_entity_poly.type
_entity_poly.pdbx_seq_one_letter_code
_entity_poly.pdbx_strand_id
1 'polypeptide(L)' 'MNPKDKKKNMIKQIKDRGEPEKSVLGNYQIDKLIGNGVSSKVFSAININTGEK' A
#
# COMPACT_ATOMS: atom_id res chain seq x y z
N MET A 1 -10.19 -12.11 24.37
CA MET A 1 -10.33 -11.78 22.93
C MET A 1 -9.06 -12.22 22.23
N ASN A 2 -9.15 -13.12 21.23
CA ASN A 2 -7.97 -13.71 20.61
C ASN A 2 -7.28 -12.70 19.65
N PRO A 3 -5.94 -12.59 19.68
CA PRO A 3 -5.19 -11.60 18.88
C PRO A 3 -5.30 -11.84 17.36
N LYS A 4 -5.69 -13.04 16.92
CA LYS A 4 -5.89 -13.38 15.50
C LYS A 4 -7.15 -12.71 14.91
N ASP A 5 -8.18 -12.51 15.72
CA ASP A 5 -9.45 -11.93 15.27
C ASP A 5 -9.37 -10.40 15.12
N LYS A 6 -8.53 -9.73 15.93
CA LYS A 6 -8.24 -8.28 15.77
C LYS A 6 -7.59 -7.96 14.43
N LYS A 7 -6.63 -8.78 14.00
CA LYS A 7 -5.86 -8.56 12.76
C LYS A 7 -6.76 -8.66 11.52
N LYS A 8 -7.69 -9.61 11.52
CA LYS A 8 -8.64 -9.84 10.42
C LYS A 8 -9.65 -8.70 10.27
N ASN A 9 -10.07 -8.09 11.38
CA ASN A 9 -10.99 -6.94 11.35
C ASN A 9 -10.33 -5.62 10.93
N MET A 10 -9.01 -5.44 11.15
CA MET A 10 -8.30 -4.27 10.63
C MET A 10 -8.16 -4.31 9.10
N ILE A 11 -7.82 -5.47 8.54
CA ILE A 11 -7.62 -5.63 7.09
C ILE A 11 -8.93 -5.40 6.32
N LYS A 12 -10.07 -5.84 6.87
CA LYS A 12 -11.39 -5.59 6.26
C LYS A 12 -11.79 -4.11 6.30
N GLN A 13 -11.48 -3.38 7.37
CA GLN A 13 -11.83 -1.96 7.47
C GLN A 13 -11.01 -1.04 6.56
N ILE A 14 -9.79 -1.45 6.18
CA ILE A 14 -8.94 -0.69 5.26
C ILE A 14 -9.47 -0.82 3.82
N LYS A 15 -10.03 -1.98 3.46
CA LYS A 15 -10.51 -2.27 2.11
C LYS A 15 -11.79 -1.51 1.72
N ASP A 16 -12.62 -1.15 2.69
CA ASP A 16 -13.93 -0.52 2.48
C ASP A 16 -13.87 1.02 2.33
N ARG A 17 -12.72 1.66 2.62
CA ARG A 17 -12.63 3.14 2.64
C ARG A 17 -12.16 3.79 1.34
N GLY A 18 -11.86 3.03 0.28
CA GLY A 18 -11.39 3.61 -0.99
C GLY A 18 -10.09 4.42 -0.88
N GLU A 19 -9.43 4.41 0.28
CA GLU A 19 -8.08 4.89 0.45
C GLU A 19 -7.19 3.98 -0.41
N PRO A 20 -6.35 4.52 -1.32
CA PRO A 20 -5.34 3.71 -1.96
C PRO A 20 -4.57 3.08 -0.82
N GLU A 21 -4.62 1.75 -0.71
CA GLU A 21 -3.77 1.02 0.22
C GLU A 21 -2.40 1.67 0.05
N LYS A 22 -1.88 2.31 1.10
CA LYS A 22 -0.45 2.55 1.21
C LYS A 22 0.14 1.15 1.33
N SER A 23 0.17 0.47 0.18
CA SER A 23 0.60 -0.89 0.01
C SER A 23 2.09 -0.81 0.17
N VAL A 24 2.52 -1.03 1.40
CA VAL A 24 3.92 -1.21 1.72
C VAL A 24 4.31 -2.54 1.08
N LEU A 25 4.85 -2.45 -0.14
CA LEU A 25 5.40 -3.56 -0.88
C LEU A 25 6.87 -3.72 -0.43
N GLY A 26 7.07 -4.52 0.60
CA GLY A 26 8.39 -4.68 1.22
C GLY A 26 8.83 -3.39 1.92
N ASN A 27 9.93 -2.79 1.44
CA ASN A 27 10.50 -1.55 2.01
C ASN A 27 10.01 -0.28 1.30
N TYR A 28 9.04 -0.38 0.39
CA TYR A 28 8.60 0.76 -0.42
C TYR A 28 7.14 1.09 -0.17
N GLN A 29 6.87 2.36 0.08
CA GLN A 29 5.52 2.93 0.14
C GLN A 29 5.18 3.57 -1.21
N ILE A 30 4.13 3.08 -1.87
CA ILE A 30 3.63 3.70 -3.11
C ILE A 30 3.16 5.14 -2.83
N ASP A 31 3.61 6.08 -3.66
CA ASP A 31 3.32 7.52 -3.54
C ASP A 31 2.28 7.96 -4.58
N LYS A 32 2.62 8.01 -5.87
CA LYS A 32 1.69 8.40 -6.94
C LYS A 32 1.92 7.65 -8.24
N LEU A 33 0.89 7.58 -9.07
CA LEU A 33 1.01 7.08 -10.45
C LEU A 33 1.84 8.07 -11.28
N ILE A 34 2.86 7.58 -11.96
CA ILE A 34 3.72 8.40 -12.84
C ILE A 34 3.61 8.02 -14.31
N GLY A 35 3.05 6.85 -14.63
CA GLY A 35 2.88 6.43 -16.01
C GLY A 35 1.90 5.27 -16.18
N ASN A 36 1.30 5.20 -17.36
CA ASN A 36 0.51 4.05 -17.80
C ASN A 36 1.19 3.44 -19.03
N GLY A 37 1.62 2.20 -18.90
CA GLY A 37 2.01 1.35 -20.01
C GLY A 37 0.78 0.72 -20.66
N VAL A 38 0.98 0.11 -21.83
CA VAL A 38 -0.09 -0.56 -22.59
C VAL A 38 -0.77 -1.68 -21.78
N SER A 39 -0.02 -2.35 -20.91
CA SER A 39 -0.49 -3.46 -20.07
C SER A 39 -0.20 -3.28 -18.58
N SER A 40 0.33 -2.13 -18.16
CA SER A 40 0.81 -1.93 -16.79
C SER A 40 0.67 -0.48 -16.31
N LYS A 41 0.76 -0.30 -14.99
CA LYS A 41 0.79 1.01 -14.33
C LYS A 41 2.12 1.19 -13.61
N VAL A 42 2.73 2.35 -13.76
CA VAL A 42 4.02 2.71 -13.16
C VAL A 42 3.76 3.72 -12.06
N PHE A 43 4.20 3.41 -10.85
CA PHE A 43 4.05 4.28 -9.68
C PHE A 43 5.41 4.70 -9.15
N SER A 44 5.51 5.93 -8.64
CA SER A 44 6.61 6.31 -7.76
C SER A 44 6.41 5.67 -6.39
N ALA A 45 7.51 5.33 -5.74
CA ALA A 45 7.50 4.74 -4.41
C ALA A 45 8.64 5.32 -3.57
N ILE A 46 8.43 5.40 -2.27
CA ILE A 46 9.40 5.95 -1.32
C ILE A 46 9.91 4.79 -0.47
N ASN A 47 11.23 4.62 -0.40
CA ASN A 47 11.82 3.67 0.53
C ASN A 47 11.55 4.13 1.97
N ILE A 48 10.85 3.33 2.78
CA ILE A 48 10.45 3.72 4.13
C ILE A 48 11.63 3.77 5.11
N ASN A 49 12.76 3.14 4.77
CA ASN A 49 13.95 3.11 5.62
C ASN A 49 14.92 4.26 5.29
N THR A 50 15.07 4.61 4.01
CA THR A 50 16.04 5.64 3.56
C THR A 50 15.39 6.96 3.13
N GLY A 51 14.10 6.97 2.83
CA GLY A 51 13.38 8.13 2.30
C GLY A 51 13.63 8.41 0.81
N GLU A 52 14.40 7.58 0.12
CA GLU A 52 14.69 7.70 -1.31
C GLU A 52 13.44 7.47 -2.17
N LYS A 53 13.31 8.21 -3.28
CA LYS A 53 12.13 8.25 -4.17
C LYS A 53 12.44 7.76 -5.58
#